data_AF-A0A4Y7I7Y3-F1
#
_entry.id   AF-A0A4Y7I7Y3-F1
#
_cell.length_a   1.000
_cell.length_b   1.000
_cell.length_c   1.000
_cell.angle_alpha   90.00
_cell.angle_beta   90.00
_cell.angle_gamma   90.00
#
_symmetry.space_group_name_H-M   'P 1'
#
loop_
_entity.id
_entity.type
_entity.pdbx_description
1 polymer ?
#
loop_
_entity_poly.entity_id
_entity_poly.type
_entity_poly.pdbx_seq_one_letter_code
_entity_poly.pdbx_strand_id
1 'polypeptide(L)'
;MPWDKAQLWVGYISKDGDISQRICVAGGDPMLVESPSEPKWSSKGELFFITDRKSGFWNLYKWSSLMWHAAANRIEHRNEVVSIYSIDAEFTKPFWVFGASSFDFIPTNGNNNLISCSYRLVVVITRRFMNEIEM
;
A
#
# COMPACT_ATOMS: atom_id res chain seq x y z
N MET A 1 1.50 8.57 -16.01
CA MET A 1 0.97 7.20 -16.18
C MET A 1 0.62 6.63 -14.80
N PRO A 2 -0.17 5.54 -14.69
CA PRO A 2 -0.59 5.02 -13.39
C PRO A 2 0.56 4.72 -12.43
N TRP A 3 1.73 4.34 -12.94
CA TRP A 3 2.95 4.10 -12.19
C TRP A 3 3.72 5.37 -11.76
N ASP A 4 3.40 6.54 -12.33
CA ASP A 4 4.02 7.82 -11.92
C ASP A 4 3.24 8.46 -10.77
N LYS A 5 1.91 8.38 -10.83
CA LYS A 5 1.00 8.90 -9.81
C LYS A 5 -0.39 8.30 -10.02
N ALA A 6 -0.96 7.74 -8.95
CA ALA A 6 -2.33 7.27 -8.93
C ALA A 6 -3.00 7.59 -7.60
N GLN A 7 -4.32 7.48 -7.56
CA GLN A 7 -5.10 7.63 -6.33
C GLN A 7 -5.90 6.36 -6.07
N LEU A 8 -5.95 5.96 -4.80
CA LEU A 8 -6.79 4.86 -4.34
C LEU A 8 -7.93 5.43 -3.51
N TRP A 9 -9.16 5.11 -3.89
CA TRP A 9 -10.37 5.59 -3.25
C TRP A 9 -11.22 4.42 -2.75
N VAL A 10 -11.81 4.58 -1.58
CA VAL A 10 -12.85 3.69 -1.04
C VAL A 10 -14.19 4.40 -1.14
N GLY A 11 -15.15 3.75 -1.79
CA GLY A 11 -16.54 4.20 -1.89
C GLY A 11 -17.48 3.35 -1.05
N TYR A 12 -18.40 3.97 -0.32
CA TYR A 12 -19.47 3.27 0.40
C TYR A 12 -20.74 3.27 -0.46
N ILE A 13 -21.26 2.08 -0.74
CA ILE A 13 -22.46 1.90 -1.56
C ILE A 13 -23.69 1.91 -0.64
N SER A 14 -24.67 2.76 -0.95
CA SER A 14 -25.93 2.86 -0.24
C SER A 14 -26.86 1.70 -0.57
N LYS A 15 -27.98 1.59 0.15
CA LYS A 15 -29.02 0.59 -0.15
C LYS A 15 -29.63 0.77 -1.55
N ASP A 16 -29.59 1.99 -2.07
CA ASP A 16 -30.14 2.35 -3.37
C ASP A 16 -29.12 2.16 -4.51
N GLY A 17 -27.89 1.74 -4.19
CA GLY A 17 -26.80 1.49 -5.15
C GLY A 17 -25.90 2.69 -5.43
N ASP A 18 -26.20 3.86 -4.86
CA ASP A 18 -25.40 5.07 -5.00
C ASP A 18 -24.15 5.07 -4.11
N ILE A 19 -23.10 5.78 -4.52
CA ILE A 19 -21.92 5.99 -3.68
C ILE A 19 -22.20 7.14 -2.71
N SER A 20 -22.49 6.80 -1.44
CA SER A 20 -22.86 7.77 -0.39
C SER A 20 -21.67 8.52 0.20
N GLN A 21 -20.50 7.88 0.23
CA GLN A 21 -19.27 8.47 0.78
C GLN A 21 -18.05 7.99 -0.01
N ARG A 22 -17.03 8.85 -0.14
CA ARG A 22 -15.75 8.54 -0.77
C ARG A 22 -14.60 8.96 0.14
N ILE A 23 -13.61 8.08 0.30
CA ILE A 23 -12.40 8.33 1.09
C ILE A 23 -11.19 8.12 0.19
N CYS A 24 -10.34 9.14 0.04
CA CYS A 24 -9.04 8.95 -0.62
C CYS A 24 -8.08 8.30 0.38
N VAL A 25 -7.73 7.05 0.12
CA VAL A 25 -6.87 6.23 0.99
C VAL A 25 -5.38 6.52 0.72
N ALA A 26 -5.02 6.69 -0.55
CA ALA A 26 -3.65 6.94 -0.99
C ALA A 26 -3.62 7.83 -2.24
N GLY A 27 -2.55 8.60 -2.43
CA GLY A 27 -2.32 9.47 -3.59
C GLY A 27 -3.06 10.81 -3.59
N GLY A 28 -3.79 11.11 -2.50
CA GLY A 28 -4.55 12.36 -2.35
C GLY A 28 -3.73 13.55 -1.85
N ASP A 29 -2.57 13.30 -1.24
CA ASP A 29 -1.71 14.34 -0.68
C ASP A 29 -0.87 15.00 -1.78
N PRO A 30 -0.96 16.33 -1.98
CA PRO A 30 -0.18 17.02 -3.02
C PRO A 30 1.34 17.01 -2.75
N MET A 31 1.77 16.83 -1.49
CA MET A 31 3.18 16.80 -1.10
C MET A 31 3.79 15.40 -1.18
N LEU A 32 2.97 14.36 -1.41
CA LEU A 32 3.41 12.98 -1.53
C LEU A 32 2.95 12.41 -2.87
N VAL A 33 3.91 12.14 -3.75
CA VAL A 33 3.65 11.38 -4.96
C VAL A 33 3.72 9.89 -4.62
N GLU A 34 2.70 9.14 -5.01
CA GLU A 34 2.65 7.69 -4.87
C GLU A 34 1.75 7.09 -5.95
N SER A 35 1.93 5.80 -6.17
CA SER A 35 1.26 5.00 -7.18
C SER A 35 0.70 3.71 -6.54
N PRO A 36 -0.43 3.80 -5.83
CA PRO A 36 -1.07 2.63 -5.23
C PRO A 36 -1.52 1.61 -6.29
N SER A 37 -1.33 0.32 -6.00
CA SER A 37 -1.65 -0.80 -6.87
C SER A 37 -2.20 -2.01 -6.08
N GLU A 38 -2.78 -2.95 -6.82
CA GLU A 38 -3.25 -4.26 -6.33
C GLU A 38 -4.10 -4.20 -5.03
N PRO A 39 -5.16 -3.35 -4.94
CA PRO A 39 -5.97 -3.27 -3.73
C PRO A 39 -6.78 -4.55 -3.51
N LYS A 40 -6.77 -5.06 -2.27
CA LYS A 40 -7.52 -6.24 -1.83
C LYS A 40 -8.09 -6.07 -0.45
N TRP A 41 -9.36 -6.46 -0.28
CA TRP A 41 -10.00 -6.51 1.03
C TRP A 41 -9.67 -7.83 1.73
N SER A 42 -9.34 -7.77 3.01
CA SER A 42 -9.36 -8.94 3.87
C SER A 42 -10.81 -9.33 4.19
N SER A 43 -11.00 -10.57 4.67
CA SER A 43 -12.31 -11.02 5.18
C SER A 43 -12.82 -10.22 6.38
N LYS A 44 -11.97 -9.38 7.00
CA LYS A 44 -12.31 -8.50 8.13
C LYS A 44 -12.67 -7.09 7.72
N GLY A 45 -12.68 -6.78 6.42
CA GLY A 45 -12.97 -5.43 5.92
C GLY A 45 -11.81 -4.45 6.08
N GLU A 46 -10.58 -4.96 6.21
CA GLU A 46 -9.36 -4.13 6.13
C GLU A 46 -8.90 -4.09 4.67
N LEU A 47 -8.42 -2.94 4.21
CA LEU A 47 -7.92 -2.80 2.85
C LEU A 47 -6.40 -2.93 2.84
N PHE A 48 -5.89 -3.84 2.03
CA PHE A 48 -4.47 -4.02 1.77
C PHE A 48 -4.18 -3.57 0.34
N PHE A 49 -3.05 -2.90 0.14
CA PHE A 49 -2.63 -2.46 -1.18
C PHE A 49 -1.11 -2.24 -1.18
N ILE A 50 -0.54 -2.14 -2.36
CA ILE A 50 0.89 -1.90 -2.54
C ILE A 50 1.09 -0.45 -2.97
N THR A 51 2.09 0.23 -2.44
CA THR A 51 2.44 1.60 -2.87
C THR A 51 3.91 1.88 -2.62
N ASP A 52 4.49 2.74 -3.45
CA ASP A 52 5.87 3.24 -3.41
C ASP A 52 6.06 4.40 -2.43
N ARG A 53 5.01 4.76 -1.69
CA ARG A 53 5.04 5.91 -0.78
C ARG A 53 6.24 5.88 0.17
N LYS A 54 6.84 7.06 0.39
CA LYS A 54 7.96 7.35 1.30
C LYS A 54 9.29 6.70 0.92
N SER A 55 9.33 5.39 0.68
CA SER A 55 10.58 4.67 0.37
C SER A 55 10.96 4.72 -1.11
N GLY A 56 10.00 4.92 -2.01
CA GLY A 56 10.17 4.77 -3.46
C GLY A 56 10.12 3.32 -3.94
N PHE A 57 9.99 2.35 -3.03
CA PHE A 57 9.84 0.93 -3.33
C PHE A 57 8.39 0.49 -3.07
N TRP A 58 7.78 -0.24 -3.99
CA TRP A 58 6.41 -0.73 -3.82
C TRP A 58 6.33 -1.77 -2.70
N ASN A 59 5.88 -1.33 -1.52
CA ASN A 59 5.70 -2.16 -0.32
C ASN A 59 4.22 -2.35 0.02
N LEU A 60 3.92 -3.32 0.90
CA LEU A 60 2.55 -3.61 1.32
C LEU A 60 2.09 -2.73 2.49
N TYR A 61 0.94 -2.11 2.32
CA TYR A 61 0.30 -1.24 3.31
C TYR A 61 -1.10 -1.73 3.66
N LYS A 62 -1.52 -1.43 4.88
CA LYS A 62 -2.87 -1.65 5.39
C LYS A 62 -3.56 -0.32 5.65
N TRP A 63 -4.78 -0.19 5.18
CA TRP A 63 -5.72 0.86 5.58
C TRP A 63 -6.81 0.26 6.47
N SER A 64 -7.09 0.96 7.57
CA SER A 64 -8.22 0.68 8.44
C SER A 64 -8.97 1.97 8.68
N SER A 65 -10.29 1.97 8.40
CA SER A 65 -11.17 3.10 8.72
C SER A 65 -11.49 3.22 10.21
N LEU A 66 -11.20 2.17 10.98
CA LEU A 66 -11.46 2.07 12.41
C LEU A 66 -10.14 1.79 13.13
N MET A 67 -9.86 2.54 14.19
CA MET A 67 -8.71 2.29 15.04
C MET A 67 -9.10 2.33 16.51
N TRP A 68 -8.49 1.43 17.29
CA TRP A 68 -8.61 1.47 18.75
C TRP A 68 -7.79 2.63 19.32
N HIS A 69 -8.45 3.57 20.00
CA HIS A 69 -7.81 4.68 20.69
C HIS A 69 -7.62 4.34 22.18
N ALA A 70 -6.46 3.79 22.52
CA ALA A 70 -6.18 3.27 23.87
C ALA A 70 -6.40 4.31 24.99
N ALA A 71 -5.99 5.57 24.77
CA ALA A 71 -6.14 6.64 25.77
C ALA A 71 -7.60 7.08 26.00
N ALA A 72 -8.49 6.84 25.04
CA ALA A 72 -9.92 7.19 25.13
C ALA A 72 -10.81 5.95 25.31
N ASN A 73 -10.20 4.76 25.39
CA ASN A 73 -10.87 3.46 25.50
C ASN A 73 -12.06 3.28 24.54
N ARG A 74 -11.91 3.73 23.29
CA ARG A 74 -12.96 3.69 22.26
C ARG A 74 -12.40 3.46 20.86
N ILE A 75 -13.26 3.05 19.94
CA ILE A 75 -12.94 2.98 18.52
C ILE A 75 -13.21 4.35 17.89
N GLU A 76 -12.26 4.84 17.11
CA GLU A 76 -12.39 6.10 16.36
C GLU A 76 -12.25 5.85 14.86
N HIS A 77 -12.95 6.66 14.08
CA HIS A 77 -12.81 6.68 12.64
C HIS A 77 -11.56 7.46 12.24
N ARG A 78 -10.61 6.79 11.58
CA ARG A 78 -9.39 7.43 11.10
C ARG A 78 -9.02 6.92 9.71
N ASN A 79 -8.55 7.82 8.85
CA ASN A 79 -8.04 7.46 7.53
C ASN A 79 -6.54 7.14 7.62
N GLU A 80 -6.20 6.08 8.35
CA GLU A 80 -4.80 5.74 8.63
C GLU A 80 -4.29 4.60 7.74
N VAL A 81 -3.11 4.81 7.18
CA VAL A 81 -2.39 3.85 6.33
C VAL A 81 -1.09 3.50 7.01
N VAL A 82 -0.92 2.21 7.32
CA VAL A 82 0.23 1.68 8.07
C VAL A 82 1.02 0.72 7.17
N SER A 83 2.34 0.86 7.18
CA SER A 83 3.24 -0.10 6.52
C SER A 83 3.22 -1.42 7.27
N ILE A 84 3.04 -2.54 6.57
CA ILE A 84 3.06 -3.87 7.19
C ILE A 84 4.49 -4.36 7.31
N TYR A 85 5.25 -4.19 6.23
CA TYR A 85 6.64 -4.61 6.15
C TYR A 85 7.35 -3.71 5.14
N SER A 86 8.29 -2.88 5.62
CA SER A 86 9.01 -1.92 4.80
C SER A 86 10.41 -2.44 4.54
N ILE A 87 10.68 -2.82 3.29
CA ILE A 87 12.00 -3.21 2.81
C ILE A 87 12.27 -2.58 1.43
N ASP A 88 13.54 -2.48 1.06
CA ASP A 88 13.97 -1.99 -0.25
C ASP A 88 13.77 -3.07 -1.33
N ALA A 89 12.51 -3.39 -1.60
CA ALA A 89 12.10 -4.41 -2.55
C ALA A 89 10.75 -4.09 -3.21
N GLU A 90 10.55 -4.66 -4.39
CA GLU A 90 9.33 -4.48 -5.16
C GLU A 90 8.34 -5.62 -4.94
N PHE A 91 7.26 -5.34 -4.23
CA PHE A 91 6.11 -6.24 -4.04
C PHE A 91 5.10 -6.13 -5.18
N THR A 92 5.45 -5.52 -6.31
CA THR A 92 4.58 -5.49 -7.49
C THR A 92 5.32 -5.96 -8.74
N LYS A 93 4.55 -6.14 -9.82
CA LYS A 93 5.04 -6.46 -11.16
C LYS A 93 4.93 -5.23 -12.05
N PRO A 94 5.67 -5.18 -13.18
CA PRO A 94 5.47 -4.09 -14.14
C PRO A 94 4.01 -4.02 -14.59
N PHE A 95 3.47 -2.80 -14.71
CA PHE A 95 2.03 -2.57 -14.87
C PHE A 95 1.47 -3.04 -16.24
N TRP A 96 2.34 -3.38 -17.19
CA TRP A 96 1.94 -4.01 -18.46
C TRP A 96 1.70 -5.53 -18.34
N VAL A 97 1.94 -6.13 -17.16
CA VAL A 97 1.60 -7.52 -16.88
C VAL A 97 0.17 -7.60 -16.34
N PHE A 98 -0.74 -8.14 -17.14
CA PHE A 98 -2.13 -8.36 -16.72
C PHE A 98 -2.23 -9.48 -15.68
N GLY A 99 -3.20 -9.37 -14.77
CA GLY A 99 -3.49 -10.40 -13.75
C GLY A 99 -2.40 -10.55 -12.69
N ALA A 100 -1.51 -9.55 -12.54
CA ALA A 100 -0.53 -9.55 -11.46
C ALA A 100 -1.24 -9.64 -10.10
N SER A 101 -0.79 -10.58 -9.28
CA SER A 101 -1.21 -10.76 -7.90
C SER A 101 0.02 -11.09 -7.09
N SER A 102 0.59 -10.06 -6.49
CA SER A 102 1.88 -10.14 -5.81
C SER A 102 1.75 -10.52 -4.35
N PHE A 103 0.54 -10.45 -3.79
CA PHE A 103 0.19 -10.96 -2.47
C PHE A 103 -1.21 -11.57 -2.45
N ASP A 104 -1.48 -12.45 -1.49
CA ASP A 104 -2.83 -12.94 -1.21
C ASP A 104 -2.98 -13.36 0.26
N PHE A 105 -4.23 -13.48 0.72
CA PHE A 105 -4.55 -13.93 2.07
C PHE A 105 -4.61 -15.45 2.13
N ILE A 106 -3.89 -16.03 3.09
CA ILE A 106 -4.03 -17.44 3.42
C ILE A 106 -5.18 -17.58 4.42
N PRO A 107 -6.20 -18.40 4.14
CA PRO A 107 -7.26 -18.69 5.10
C PRO A 107 -6.67 -19.31 6.37
N THR A 108 -6.98 -18.73 7.53
CA THR A 108 -6.61 -19.31 8.82
C THR A 108 -7.84 -19.39 9.72
N ASN A 109 -7.84 -20.34 10.65
CA ASN A 109 -8.89 -20.48 11.66
C ASN A 109 -8.77 -19.41 12.78
N GLY A 110 -7.73 -18.59 12.74
CA GLY A 110 -7.44 -17.59 13.77
C GLY A 110 -7.88 -16.18 13.38
N ASN A 111 -7.82 -15.27 14.36
CA ASN A 111 -8.17 -13.86 14.18
C ASN A 111 -7.10 -13.02 13.48
N ASN A 112 -6.05 -13.62 12.91
CA ASN A 112 -4.95 -12.91 12.26
C ASN A 112 -5.01 -13.12 10.73
N ASN A 113 -4.66 -12.08 9.96
CA ASN A 113 -4.50 -12.22 8.52
C ASN A 113 -3.09 -12.78 8.27
N LEU A 114 -2.99 -13.96 7.67
CA LEU A 114 -1.73 -14.47 7.15
C LEU A 114 -1.64 -14.08 5.68
N ILE A 115 -0.53 -13.45 5.28
CA ILE A 115 -0.35 -12.93 3.92
C ILE A 115 0.82 -13.66 3.27
N SER A 116 0.56 -14.30 2.13
CA SER A 116 1.60 -14.78 1.22
C SER A 116 1.94 -13.65 0.26
N CYS A 117 3.23 -13.42 0.00
CA CYS A 117 3.66 -12.41 -0.97
C CYS A 117 4.94 -12.80 -1.68
N SER A 118 5.13 -12.26 -2.87
CA SER A 118 6.36 -12.35 -3.64
C SER A 118 6.93 -10.96 -3.85
N TYR A 119 8.26 -10.83 -3.74
CA TYR A 119 8.95 -9.57 -3.99
C TYR A 119 10.21 -9.79 -4.82
N ARG A 120 10.72 -8.71 -5.40
CA ARG A 120 12.02 -8.69 -6.11
C ARG A 120 12.96 -7.77 -5.36
N LEU A 121 14.13 -8.28 -5.00
CA LEU A 121 15.21 -7.46 -4.45
C LEU A 121 15.79 -6.57 -5.55
N VAL A 122 15.94 -5.29 -5.24
CA VAL A 122 16.66 -4.35 -6.10
C VAL A 122 18.08 -4.22 -5.55
N VAL A 123 19.04 -4.85 -6.23
CA VAL A 123 20.46 -4.70 -5.88
C VAL A 123 20.98 -3.43 -6.54
N VAL A 124 21.19 -2.38 -5.75
CA VAL A 124 21.82 -1.15 -6.22
C VAL A 124 23.34 -1.27 -6.06
N ILE A 125 24.06 -1.45 -7.17
CA ILE A 125 25.53 -1.42 -7.17
C ILE A 125 25.97 0.03 -7.35
N THR A 126 26.39 0.69 -6.27
CA THR A 126 26.94 2.04 -6.34
C THR A 126 28.37 2.00 -6.87
N ARG A 127 28.65 2.66 -8.00
CA ARG A 127 30.02 2.90 -8.47
C ARG A 127 30.51 4.22 -7.88
N ARG A 128 31.51 4.16 -6.99
CA ARG A 128 32.20 5.37 -6.51
C ARG A 128 33.05 5.90 -7.67
N PHE A 129 32.72 7.10 -8.18
CA PHE A 129 33.66 7.82 -9.03
C PHE A 129 34.81 8.29 -8.14
N MET A 130 35.99 7.68 -8.29
CA MET A 130 37.23 8.30 -7.83
C MET A 130 37.52 9.44 -8.80
N ASN A 131 37.42 10.68 -8.32
CA ASN A 131 38.01 11.80 -9.03
C ASN A 131 39.53 11.61 -8.96
N GLU A 132 40.12 11.14 -10.05
CA GLU A 132 41.54 11.33 -10.31
C GLU A 132 41.76 12.81 -10.67
N ILE A 133 42.79 13.39 -10.04
CA ILE A 133 43.51 14.63 -10.38
C ILE A 133 42.93 15.93 -9.81
N GLU A 134 43.63 16.49 -8.81
CA GLU A 134 44.35 17.76 -8.99
C GLU A 134 45.74 17.62 -8.36
N MET A 135 46.75 18.08 -9.11
CA MET A 135 48.20 18.04 -8.84
C MET A 135 48.61 18.98 -7.71
#